data_AF-A0A2R4ZNQ2-F1
#
_entry.id   AF-A0A2R4ZNQ2-F1
#
_cell.length_a   1.000
_cell.length_b   1.000
_cell.length_c   1.000
_cell.angle_alpha   90.00
_cell.angle_beta   90.00
_cell.angle_gamma   90.00
#
_symmetry.space_group_name_H-M   'P 1'
#
loop_
_entity.id
_entity.type
_entity.pdbx_description
1 polymer ?
#
loop_
_entity_poly.entity_id
_entity_poly.type
_entity_poly.pdbx_seq_one_letter_code
_entity_poly.pdbx_strand_id
1 'polypeptide(L)'
;MKKESRILLHLRTGGYDFIAVLRGVEGMEHLRVLRIHNNIKDLVERISREGFFHEVRFVVTHPRDLSSMWLEVIRNLGRSDIKIDPKLPSDIEKILGSYVDALSKLAIALNKTYKQKEPPD
;
A
#
# COMPACT_ATOMS: atom_id res chain seq x y z
N MET A 1 25.32 4.24 -10.13
CA MET A 1 24.32 3.21 -9.79
C MET A 1 22.98 3.59 -10.43
N LYS A 2 22.32 2.67 -11.14
CA LYS A 2 20.97 2.92 -11.69
C LYS A 2 20.00 3.05 -10.51
N LYS A 3 19.27 4.16 -10.42
CA LYS A 3 18.22 4.34 -9.41
C LYS A 3 17.14 3.28 -9.66
N GLU A 4 16.97 2.33 -8.74
CA GLU A 4 15.90 1.34 -8.82
C GLU A 4 14.57 2.04 -8.54
N SER A 5 13.61 1.91 -9.46
CA SER A 5 12.28 2.46 -9.25
C SER A 5 11.55 1.65 -8.19
N ARG A 6 11.08 2.31 -7.12
CA ARG A 6 10.28 1.69 -6.07
C ARG A 6 8.78 1.86 -6.33
N ILE A 7 8.02 0.80 -6.06
CA ILE A 7 6.54 0.80 -6.12
C ILE A 7 6.02 0.78 -4.70
N LEU A 8 5.23 1.78 -4.31
CA LEU A 8 4.45 1.69 -3.08
C LEU A 8 3.15 0.96 -3.40
N LEU A 9 2.93 -0.19 -2.75
CA LEU A 9 1.69 -0.94 -2.80
C LEU A 9 0.83 -0.56 -1.60
N HIS A 10 -0.37 -0.07 -1.86
CA HIS A 10 -1.43 0.11 -0.88
C HIS A 10 -2.51 -0.95 -1.10
N LEU A 11 -2.88 -1.68 -0.06
CA LEU A 11 -4.00 -2.61 -0.07
C LEU A 11 -4.92 -2.33 1.11
N ARG A 12 -6.17 -1.97 0.83
CA ARG A 12 -7.25 -1.83 1.80
C ARG A 12 -8.14 -3.07 1.77
N THR A 13 -8.12 -3.87 2.83
CA THR A 13 -8.94 -5.08 2.93
C THR A 13 -9.16 -5.52 4.37
N GLY A 14 -10.32 -6.13 4.65
CA GLY A 14 -10.60 -6.76 5.93
C GLY A 14 -10.47 -5.85 7.16
N GLY A 15 -10.72 -4.54 7.04
CA GLY A 15 -10.54 -3.60 8.15
C GLY A 15 -9.12 -3.06 8.32
N TYR A 16 -8.21 -3.38 7.40
CA TYR A 16 -6.81 -2.93 7.44
C TYR A 16 -6.37 -2.21 6.15
N ASP A 17 -5.44 -1.27 6.32
CA ASP A 17 -4.61 -0.70 5.28
C ASP A 17 -3.21 -1.30 5.38
N PHE A 18 -2.80 -2.02 4.35
CA PHE A 18 -1.45 -2.51 4.17
C PHE A 18 -0.69 -1.54 3.28
N ILE A 19 0.47 -1.08 3.74
CA ILE A 19 1.39 -0.27 2.95
C ILE A 19 2.72 -1.00 2.87
N ALA A 20 3.20 -1.21 1.66
CA ALA A 20 4.48 -1.85 1.42
C ALA A 20 5.24 -1.11 0.32
N VAL A 21 6.56 -1.10 0.38
CA VAL A 21 7.41 -0.59 -0.70
C VAL A 21 8.08 -1.78 -1.37
N LEU A 22 7.81 -1.99 -2.65
CA LEU A 22 8.43 -3.04 -3.44
C LEU A 22 9.63 -2.45 -4.19
N ARG A 23 10.76 -3.15 -4.06
CA ARG A 23 12.02 -2.73 -4.66
C ARG A 23 12.50 -3.79 -5.65
N GLY A 24 12.14 -3.60 -6.92
CA GLY A 24 12.60 -4.41 -8.05
C GLY A 24 12.66 -5.91 -7.75
N VAL A 25 13.87 -6.47 -7.82
CA VAL A 25 14.17 -7.89 -7.58
C VAL A 25 14.42 -8.24 -6.11
N GLU A 26 14.57 -7.24 -5.23
CA GLU A 26 14.87 -7.44 -3.80
C GLU A 26 13.61 -7.73 -2.97
N GLY A 27 12.42 -7.49 -3.53
CA GLY A 27 11.15 -7.87 -2.92
C GLY A 27 10.51 -6.74 -2.10
N MET A 28 9.85 -7.11 -1.00
CA MET A 28 9.06 -6.19 -0.16
C MET A 28 9.90 -5.59 0.97
N GLU A 29 10.02 -4.28 0.97
CA GLU A 29 10.57 -3.46 2.05
C GLU A 29 9.44 -2.72 2.78
N HIS A 30 9.68 -2.40 4.06
CA HIS A 30 8.82 -1.53 4.87
C HIS A 30 7.32 -1.89 4.85
N LEU A 31 6.94 -3.07 5.34
CA LEU A 31 5.52 -3.41 5.51
C LEU A 31 4.93 -2.72 6.76
N ARG A 32 3.80 -2.03 6.57
CA ARG A 32 2.93 -1.51 7.63
C ARG A 32 1.53 -2.07 7.48
N VAL A 33 0.97 -2.47 8.61
CA VAL A 33 -0.43 -2.88 8.72
C VAL A 33 -1.10 -1.94 9.69
N LEU A 34 -2.05 -1.16 9.20
CA LEU A 34 -2.78 -0.16 9.96
C LEU A 34 -4.25 -0.57 9.98
N ARG A 35 -4.97 -0.32 11.08
CA ARG A 35 -6.44 -0.39 11.01
C ARG A 35 -6.92 0.72 10.08
N ILE A 36 -7.92 0.41 9.26
CA ILE A 36 -8.52 1.40 8.38
C ILE A 36 -9.05 2.54 9.23
N HIS A 37 -8.53 3.74 8.98
CA HIS A 37 -9.18 4.99 9.34
C HIS A 37 -9.76 5.61 8.08
N ASN A 38 -10.85 6.36 8.23
CA ASN A 38 -11.73 6.74 7.12
C ASN A 38 -11.04 7.52 5.99
N ASN A 39 -9.84 8.08 6.21
CA ASN A 39 -9.20 9.02 5.29
C ASN A 39 -7.83 8.56 4.77
N ILE A 40 -7.68 8.49 3.44
CA ILE A 40 -6.39 8.26 2.76
C ILE A 40 -5.40 9.39 3.03
N LYS A 41 -5.87 10.62 3.24
CA LYS A 41 -4.99 11.75 3.57
C LYS A 41 -4.18 11.48 4.84
N ASP A 42 -4.85 11.05 5.91
CA ASP A 42 -4.20 10.79 7.21
C ASP A 42 -3.18 9.64 7.10
N LEU A 43 -3.55 8.59 6.36
CA LEU A 43 -2.67 7.47 6.03
C LEU A 43 -1.40 7.95 5.32
N VAL A 44 -1.55 8.74 4.26
CA VAL A 44 -0.46 9.25 3.44
C VAL A 44 0.44 10.21 4.22
N GLU A 45 -0.15 11.12 5.00
CA GLU A 45 0.61 12.02 5.88
C GLU A 45 1.44 11.25 6.91
N ARG A 46 0.87 10.19 7.50
CA ARG A 46 1.58 9.32 8.45
C ARG A 46 2.78 8.65 7.82
N ILE A 47 2.59 7.94 6.70
CA ILE A 47 3.69 7.21 6.05
C ILE A 47 4.72 8.16 5.43
N SER A 48 4.33 9.39 5.06
CA SER A 48 5.26 10.42 4.56
C SER A 48 6.31 10.80 5.60
N ARG A 49 5.89 10.95 6.88
CA ARG A 49 6.79 11.23 8.01
C ARG A 49 7.75 10.07 8.30
N GLU A 50 7.38 8.85 7.92
CA GLU A 50 8.19 7.64 8.09
C GLU A 50 9.15 7.38 6.91
N GLY A 51 9.21 8.27 5.91
CA GLY A 51 10.13 8.15 4.79
C GLY A 51 9.72 7.16 3.70
N PHE A 52 8.47 6.67 3.71
CA PHE A 52 7.97 5.67 2.75
C PHE A 52 8.08 6.11 1.29
N PHE A 53 8.03 7.41 1.02
CA PHE A 53 8.09 7.94 -0.34
C PHE A 53 9.51 8.17 -0.85
N HIS A 54 10.54 7.77 -0.10
CA HIS A 54 11.92 7.85 -0.58
C HIS A 54 12.10 6.94 -1.79
N GLU A 55 12.50 7.52 -2.94
CA GLU A 55 12.69 6.83 -4.22
C GLU A 55 11.46 6.12 -4.82
N VAL A 56 10.29 6.28 -4.20
CA VAL A 56 9.01 5.84 -4.79
C VAL A 56 8.75 6.63 -6.06
N ARG A 57 8.46 5.90 -7.14
CA ARG A 57 8.06 6.46 -8.45
C ARG A 57 6.63 6.13 -8.80
N PHE A 58 6.12 5.03 -8.25
CA PHE A 58 4.80 4.53 -8.57
C PHE A 58 4.06 4.19 -7.28
N VAL A 59 2.80 4.56 -7.20
CA VAL A 59 1.86 4.06 -6.20
C VAL A 59 0.87 3.18 -6.92
N VAL A 60 0.60 2.00 -6.37
CA VAL A 60 -0.46 1.10 -6.84
C VAL A 60 -1.41 0.88 -5.66
N THR A 61 -2.71 1.08 -5.87
CA THR A 61 -3.71 0.87 -4.83
C THR A 61 -4.72 -0.21 -5.19
N HIS A 62 -5.10 -0.99 -4.17
CA HIS A 62 -6.18 -1.94 -4.21
C HIS A 62 -7.13 -1.67 -3.03
N PRO A 63 -8.40 -1.32 -3.25
CA PRO A 63 -9.06 -1.15 -4.55
C PRO A 63 -8.58 0.08 -5.33
N ARG A 64 -8.81 0.05 -6.66
CA ARG A 64 -8.38 1.07 -7.64
C ARG A 64 -9.27 2.33 -7.65
N ASP A 65 -10.42 2.31 -7.01
CA ASP A 65 -11.24 3.51 -6.82
C ASP A 65 -10.58 4.56 -5.90
N LEU A 66 -9.63 4.13 -5.05
CA LEU A 66 -8.84 5.02 -4.20
C LEU A 66 -7.76 5.81 -4.94
N SER A 67 -7.49 5.50 -6.21
CA SER A 67 -6.42 6.15 -7.00
C SER A 67 -6.58 7.66 -7.09
N SER A 68 -7.82 8.15 -7.23
CA SER A 68 -8.11 9.59 -7.30
C SER A 68 -7.75 10.31 -6.00
N MET A 69 -8.06 9.70 -4.84
CA MET A 69 -7.69 10.25 -3.53
C MET A 69 -6.17 10.25 -3.35
N TRP A 70 -5.51 9.16 -3.73
CA TRP A 70 -4.04 9.09 -3.71
C TRP A 70 -3.41 10.17 -4.58
N LEU A 71 -3.92 10.38 -5.79
CA LEU A 71 -3.42 11.41 -6.70
C LEU A 71 -3.56 12.81 -6.11
N GLU A 72 -4.70 13.12 -5.51
CA GLU A 72 -4.92 14.41 -4.86
C GLU A 72 -3.93 14.62 -3.71
N VAL A 73 -3.80 13.65 -2.80
CA VAL A 73 -2.95 13.80 -1.62
C VAL A 73 -1.47 13.88 -1.99
N ILE A 74 -1.00 13.04 -2.92
CA ILE A 74 0.40 13.06 -3.40
C ILE A 74 0.74 14.39 -4.07
N ARG A 75 -0.19 14.99 -4.82
CA ARG A 75 -0.01 16.34 -5.38
C ARG A 75 0.09 17.40 -4.30
N ASN A 76 -0.74 17.33 -3.26
CA ASN A 76 -0.70 18.25 -2.13
C ASN A 76 0.62 18.14 -1.34
N LEU A 77 1.28 16.98 -1.37
CA LEU A 77 2.64 16.79 -0.83
C LEU A 77 3.76 17.31 -1.76
N GLY A 78 3.44 17.90 -2.90
CA GLY A 78 4.42 18.38 -3.87
C GLY A 78 5.16 17.28 -4.64
N ARG A 79 4.65 16.04 -4.60
CA ARG A 79 5.29 14.85 -5.22
C ARG A 79 4.67 14.52 -6.58
N SER A 80 4.63 15.51 -7.48
CA SER A 80 4.12 15.34 -8.86
C SER A 80 4.96 14.37 -9.71
N ASP A 81 6.14 13.98 -9.23
CA ASP A 81 7.01 12.97 -9.84
C ASP A 81 6.52 11.53 -9.65
N ILE A 82 5.59 11.29 -8.72
CA ILE A 82 5.01 9.98 -8.45
C ILE A 82 3.78 9.76 -9.34
N LYS A 83 3.72 8.64 -10.06
CA LYS A 83 2.53 8.22 -10.81
C LYS A 83 1.66 7.30 -9.97
N ILE A 84 0.34 7.50 -10.02
CA ILE A 84 -0.65 6.67 -9.32
C ILE A 84 -1.30 5.72 -10.31
N ASP A 85 -1.37 4.44 -9.94
CA ASP A 85 -1.83 3.30 -10.74
C ASP A 85 -1.45 3.38 -12.23
N PRO A 86 -0.15 3.55 -12.54
CA PRO A 86 0.29 3.54 -13.91
C PRO A 86 0.03 2.16 -14.53
N LYS A 87 -0.12 2.10 -15.85
CA LYS A 87 -0.06 0.83 -16.57
C LYS A 87 1.34 0.23 -16.40
N LEU A 88 1.42 -0.94 -15.77
CA LEU A 88 2.67 -1.65 -15.52
C LEU A 88 2.85 -2.82 -16.51
N PRO A 89 4.09 -3.30 -16.70
CA PRO A 89 4.34 -4.56 -17.39
C PRO A 89 3.59 -5.74 -16.74
N SER A 90 3.11 -6.68 -17.55
CA SER A 90 2.23 -7.77 -17.11
C SER A 90 2.85 -8.71 -16.06
N ASP A 91 4.16 -8.89 -16.10
CA ASP A 91 4.95 -9.64 -15.13
C ASP A 91 4.96 -8.94 -13.76
N ILE A 92 5.12 -7.62 -13.74
CA ILE A 92 5.00 -6.82 -12.52
C ILE A 92 3.58 -6.86 -11.98
N GLU A 93 2.56 -6.76 -12.83
CA GLU A 93 1.16 -6.88 -12.40
C GLU A 93 0.86 -8.25 -11.76
N LYS A 94 1.43 -9.35 -12.29
CA LYS A 94 1.31 -10.69 -11.69
C LYS A 94 1.96 -10.75 -10.30
N ILE A 95 3.15 -10.18 -10.15
CA ILE A 95 3.86 -10.11 -8.86
C ILE A 95 3.03 -9.31 -7.85
N LEU A 96 2.54 -8.13 -8.24
CA LEU A 96 1.65 -7.32 -7.40
C LEU A 96 0.40 -8.09 -6.98
N GLY A 97 -0.24 -8.81 -7.90
CA GLY A 97 -1.38 -9.67 -7.62
C GLY A 97 -1.06 -10.72 -6.55
N SER A 98 0.11 -11.37 -6.63
CA SER A 98 0.51 -12.36 -5.63
C SER A 98 0.71 -11.77 -4.22
N TYR A 99 1.21 -10.53 -4.12
CA TYR A 99 1.28 -9.82 -2.85
C TYR A 99 -0.09 -9.43 -2.32
N VAL A 100 -0.98 -8.95 -3.19
CA VAL A 100 -2.36 -8.62 -2.82
C VAL A 100 -3.08 -9.84 -2.25
N ASP A 101 -2.94 -11.00 -2.88
CA ASP A 101 -3.53 -12.26 -2.41
C ASP A 101 -2.96 -12.68 -1.05
N ALA A 102 -1.63 -12.62 -0.88
CA ALA A 102 -0.97 -12.99 0.36
C ALA A 102 -1.40 -12.08 1.52
N LEU A 103 -1.40 -10.76 1.32
CA LEU A 103 -1.81 -9.78 2.33
C LEU A 103 -3.31 -9.87 2.64
N SER A 104 -4.15 -10.18 1.66
CA SER A 104 -5.58 -10.43 1.89
C SER A 104 -5.81 -11.65 2.78
N LYS A 105 -5.08 -12.75 2.54
CA LYS A 105 -5.12 -13.93 3.42
C LYS A 105 -4.64 -13.61 4.83
N LEU A 106 -3.60 -12.79 4.95
CA LEU A 106 -3.12 -12.30 6.24
C LEU A 106 -4.19 -11.49 6.98
N ALA A 107 -4.90 -10.58 6.30
CA ALA A 107 -6.00 -9.80 6.88
C ALA A 107 -7.11 -10.71 7.44
N ILE A 108 -7.48 -11.77 6.71
CA ILE A 108 -8.45 -12.78 7.17
C ILE A 108 -7.94 -13.49 8.43
N ALA A 109 -6.67 -13.91 8.46
CA ALA A 109 -6.07 -14.58 9.60
C ALA A 109 -6.01 -13.68 10.84
N LEU A 110 -5.62 -12.41 10.67
CA LEU A 110 -5.63 -11.40 11.74
C LEU A 110 -7.04 -11.25 12.31
N ASN A 111 -8.05 -11.07 11.46
CA ASN A 111 -9.44 -10.95 11.92
C ASN A 111 -9.95 -12.15 12.69
N LYS A 112 -9.63 -13.38 12.25
CA LYS A 112 -10.00 -14.60 12.99
C LYS A 112 -9.38 -14.62 14.38
N THR A 113 -8.10 -14.25 14.47
CA THR A 113 -7.35 -14.24 15.73
C THR A 113 -7.88 -13.20 16.71
N TYR A 114 -8.24 -12.00 16.24
CA TYR A 114 -8.76 -10.94 17.09
C TYR A 114 -10.21 -11.19 17.53
N LYS A 115 -11.09 -11.73 16.66
CA LYS A 115 -12.48 -12.07 17.03
C LYS A 115 -12.59 -13.20 18.05
N GLN A 116 -11.59 -14.08 18.12
CA GLN A 116 -11.55 -15.15 19.13
C GLN A 116 -11.11 -14.67 20.52
N LYS A 117 -10.60 -13.43 20.64
CA LYS A 117 -10.10 -12.86 21.89
C LYS A 117 -11.04 -11.85 22.55
N GLU A 118 -12.11 -11.45 21.91
CA GLU A 118 -13.18 -10.65 22.54
C GLU A 118 -14.11 -11.62 23.30
N PRO A 119 -14.30 -11.47 24.63
CA PRO A 119 -15.27 -12.29 25.35
C PRO A 119 -16.68 -12.00 24.80
N PRO A 120 -17.57 -13.00 24.74
CA PRO A 120 -18.95 -12.76 24.39
C PRO A 120 -19.57 -11.81 25.42
N ASP A 121 -20.28 -10.79 24.92
CA ASP A 121 -21.03 -9.80 25.71
C ASP A 121 -21.99 -10.46 26.72
#